data_AF-A0A2L0EL34-F1
#
_entry.id   AF-A0A2L0EL34-F1
#
_cell.length_a   1.000
_cell.length_b   1.000
_cell.length_c   1.000
_cell.angle_alpha   90.00
_cell.angle_beta   90.00
_cell.angle_gamma   90.00
#
_symmetry.space_group_name_H-M   'P 1'
#
loop_
_entity.id
_entity.type
_entity.pdbx_description
1 polymer ?
#
loop_
_entity_poly.entity_id
_entity_poly.type
_entity_poly.pdbx_seq_one_letter_code
_entity_poly.pdbx_strand_id
1 'polypeptide(L)'
;MANEQKQGSGVQGQQGSGLEGRSESSVLPDKDYNLVSVLYHALQGAETYSKYVQDAQQQGDQELVAFLNEVRQEELQRADRARQLLGQRLTSGRQQQGGTRGSA
;
A
#
# COMPACT_ATOMS: atom_id res chain seq x y z
N MET A 1 60.35 41.58 -8.86
CA MET A 1 60.75 40.59 -9.88
C MET A 1 61.06 39.27 -9.18
N ALA A 2 60.67 38.15 -9.79
CA ALA A 2 60.70 36.74 -9.32
C ALA A 2 59.66 36.41 -8.23
N ASN A 3 58.48 35.84 -8.51
CA ASN A 3 58.01 34.76 -9.39
C ASN A 3 58.05 33.35 -8.78
N GLU A 4 56.84 32.89 -8.44
CA GLU A 4 56.26 31.53 -8.55
C GLU A 4 57.05 30.30 -8.08
N GLN A 5 56.50 29.62 -7.06
CA GLN A 5 56.39 28.17 -7.05
C GLN A 5 54.98 27.72 -6.66
N LYS A 6 54.52 26.73 -7.41
CA LYS A 6 53.16 26.32 -7.73
C LYS A 6 52.90 24.94 -7.14
N GLN A 7 51.90 24.78 -6.27
CA GLN A 7 51.21 23.52 -5.96
C GLN A 7 49.80 23.93 -5.47
N GLY A 8 48.67 23.51 -6.02
CA GLY A 8 48.35 22.28 -6.70
C GLY A 8 47.32 21.52 -5.85
N SER A 9 46.06 21.56 -6.30
CA SER A 9 45.00 20.59 -6.01
C SER A 9 44.21 20.71 -4.71
N GLY A 10 42.88 20.74 -4.86
CA GLY A 10 41.95 20.47 -3.77
C GLY A 10 40.60 21.16 -3.96
N VAL A 11 39.80 20.65 -4.89
CA VAL A 11 38.37 20.97 -5.04
C VAL A 11 37.68 20.81 -3.68
N GLN A 12 37.28 21.91 -3.06
CA GLN A 12 36.47 21.91 -1.84
C GLN A 12 35.00 21.76 -2.24
N GLY A 13 34.66 20.54 -2.66
CA GLY A 13 33.29 20.10 -2.87
C GLY A 13 32.68 19.64 -1.54
N GLN A 14 31.46 20.11 -1.31
CA GLN A 14 30.39 19.40 -0.62
C GLN A 14 30.52 19.21 0.90
N GLN A 15 30.10 20.24 1.64
CA GLN A 15 29.50 20.06 2.96
C GLN A 15 28.00 20.31 2.85
N GLY A 16 27.28 19.28 2.42
CA GLY A 16 25.85 19.13 2.62
C GLY A 16 25.65 17.91 3.49
N SER A 17 25.90 18.05 4.80
CA SER A 17 25.73 16.96 5.76
C SER A 17 24.26 16.58 5.87
N GLY A 18 23.95 15.42 5.28
CA GLY A 18 22.99 14.41 5.73
C GLY A 18 21.74 14.89 6.46
N LEU A 19 20.67 15.11 5.71
CA LEU A 19 19.31 14.80 6.17
C LEU A 19 18.96 13.36 5.79
N GLU A 20 19.86 12.41 6.08
CA GLU A 20 19.55 10.98 6.03
C GLU A 20 19.33 10.50 7.46
N GLY A 21 18.07 10.58 7.86
CA GLY A 21 17.65 10.21 9.20
C GLY A 21 16.16 10.30 9.43
N ARG A 22 15.34 10.32 8.36
CA ARG A 22 13.99 9.82 8.51
C ARG A 22 14.10 8.33 8.25
N SER A 23 14.35 7.57 9.31
CA SER A 23 13.99 6.16 9.34
C SER A 23 12.56 6.11 8.83
N GLU A 24 12.39 5.70 7.57
CA GLU A 24 11.11 5.32 7.00
C GLU A 24 10.46 4.44 8.05
N SER A 25 9.45 5.01 8.72
CA SER A 25 8.81 4.42 9.88
C SER A 25 8.56 2.98 9.54
N SER A 26 9.15 2.07 10.33
CA SER A 26 9.00 0.63 10.28
C SER A 26 7.57 0.23 9.89
N VAL A 27 7.26 0.21 8.58
CA VAL A 27 6.10 -0.46 8.03
C VAL A 27 6.60 -1.89 7.94
N LEU A 28 6.61 -2.57 9.08
CA LEU A 28 6.75 -4.01 9.09
C LEU A 28 5.72 -4.53 8.08
N PRO A 29 6.16 -5.23 7.01
CA PRO A 29 5.24 -5.77 6.02
C PRO A 29 4.45 -6.89 6.68
N ASP A 30 3.39 -6.50 7.39
CA ASP A 30 2.41 -7.42 7.95
C ASP A 30 1.44 -7.78 6.83
N LYS A 31 1.57 -9.02 6.36
CA LYS A 31 0.78 -9.55 5.25
C LYS A 31 -0.71 -9.56 5.56
N ASP A 32 -1.08 -9.72 6.82
CA ASP A 32 -2.48 -9.70 7.26
C ASP A 32 -2.98 -8.27 7.31
N TYR A 33 -2.20 -7.33 7.87
CA TYR A 33 -2.49 -5.90 7.82
C TYR A 33 -2.68 -5.39 6.39
N ASN A 34 -1.82 -5.81 5.46
CA ASN A 34 -1.90 -5.42 4.06
C ASN A 34 -3.21 -5.90 3.41
N LEU A 35 -3.65 -7.12 3.72
CA LEU A 35 -4.91 -7.64 3.19
C LEU A 35 -6.13 -6.99 3.83
N VAL A 36 -6.09 -6.67 5.12
CA VAL A 36 -7.15 -5.90 5.80
C VAL A 36 -7.25 -4.51 5.18
N SER A 37 -6.11 -3.86 4.92
CA SER A 37 -6.06 -2.56 4.25
C SER A 37 -6.68 -2.62 2.85
N VAL A 38 -6.32 -3.62 2.04
CA VAL A 38 -6.92 -3.82 0.70
C VAL A 38 -8.42 -4.06 0.80
N LEU A 39 -8.87 -4.93 1.72
CA LEU A 39 -10.29 -5.22 1.93
C LEU A 39 -11.06 -3.95 2.30
N TYR A 40 -10.53 -3.16 3.24
CA TYR A 40 -11.14 -1.91 3.68
C TYR A 40 -11.28 -0.92 2.53
N HIS A 41 -10.19 -0.63 1.80
CA HIS A 41 -10.21 0.35 0.72
C HIS A 41 -11.10 -0.09 -0.44
N ALA A 42 -11.16 -1.40 -0.73
CA ALA A 42 -12.03 -1.90 -1.77
C ALA A 42 -13.52 -1.73 -1.43
N LEU A 43 -13.91 -2.07 -0.20
CA LEU A 43 -15.29 -1.86 0.25
C LEU A 43 -15.65 -0.36 0.31
N GLN A 44 -14.73 0.48 0.76
CA GLN A 44 -14.91 1.94 0.76
C GLN A 44 -15.07 2.49 -0.67
N GLY A 45 -14.29 1.98 -1.62
CA GLY A 45 -14.40 2.30 -3.05
C GLY A 45 -15.78 1.90 -3.61
N ALA A 46 -16.22 0.67 -3.35
CA ALA A 46 -17.52 0.18 -3.80
C ALA A 46 -18.70 1.00 -3.22
N GLU A 47 -18.63 1.41 -1.95
CA GLU A 47 -19.63 2.31 -1.35
C GLU A 47 -19.62 3.68 -2.03
N THR A 48 -18.43 4.25 -2.26
CA THR A 48 -18.27 5.55 -2.92
C THR A 48 -18.82 5.51 -4.34
N TYR A 49 -18.49 4.48 -5.12
CA TYR A 49 -18.98 4.34 -6.50
C TYR A 49 -20.49 4.10 -6.54
N SER A 50 -21.07 3.48 -5.51
CA SER A 50 -22.54 3.37 -5.42
C SER A 50 -23.22 4.74 -5.38
N LYS A 51 -22.63 5.73 -4.71
CA LYS A 51 -23.13 7.11 -4.66
C LYS A 51 -22.99 7.78 -6.04
N TYR A 52 -21.84 7.60 -6.69
CA TYR A 52 -21.62 8.15 -8.03
C TYR A 52 -22.55 7.54 -9.09
N VAL A 53 -22.88 6.25 -8.98
CA VAL A 53 -23.91 5.62 -9.84
C VAL A 53 -25.26 6.34 -9.68
N GLN A 54 -25.67 6.66 -8.45
CA GLN A 54 -26.92 7.37 -8.19
C GLN A 54 -26.90 8.78 -8.79
N ASP A 55 -25.77 9.48 -8.69
CA ASP A 55 -25.60 10.82 -9.27
C ASP A 55 -25.66 10.78 -10.81
N ALA A 56 -24.99 9.80 -11.44
CA ALA A 56 -25.01 9.60 -12.88
C ALA A 56 -26.41 9.20 -13.39
N GLN A 57 -27.14 8.38 -12.63
CA GLN A 57 -28.54 8.03 -12.93
C GLN A 57 -29.45 9.26 -12.90
N GLN A 58 -29.28 10.16 -11.92
CA GLN A 58 -30.04 11.41 -11.84
C GLN A 58 -29.75 12.35 -13.00
N GLN A 59 -28.52 12.31 -13.53
CA GLN A 59 -28.10 13.10 -14.68
C GLN A 59 -28.47 12.47 -16.03
N GLY A 60 -28.95 11.23 -16.04
CA GLY A 60 -29.29 10.49 -17.26
C GLY A 60 -28.07 10.01 -18.06
N ASP A 61 -26.87 10.02 -17.47
CA ASP A 61 -25.63 9.60 -18.12
C ASP A 61 -25.47 8.08 -18.04
N GLN A 62 -25.99 7.37 -19.03
CA GLN A 62 -25.97 5.90 -19.05
C GLN A 62 -24.58 5.30 -19.24
N GLU A 63 -23.69 5.99 -19.96
CA GLU A 63 -22.31 5.54 -20.16
C GLU A 63 -21.56 5.57 -18.83
N LEU A 64 -21.69 6.69 -18.10
CA LEU A 64 -21.08 6.84 -16.78
C LEU A 64 -21.67 5.86 -15.77
N VAL A 65 -22.98 5.61 -15.80
CA VAL A 65 -23.63 4.57 -14.97
C VAL A 65 -23.03 3.20 -15.24
N ALA A 66 -22.83 2.82 -16.51
CA ALA A 66 -22.25 1.52 -16.86
C ALA A 66 -20.83 1.38 -16.34
N PHE A 67 -19.98 2.38 -16.61
CA PHE A 67 -18.60 2.42 -16.13
C PHE A 67 -18.49 2.35 -14.60
N LEU A 68 -19.27 3.17 -13.89
CA LEU A 68 -19.24 3.20 -12.42
C LEU A 68 -19.74 1.89 -11.79
N ASN A 69 -20.71 1.23 -12.43
CA ASN A 69 -21.13 -0.11 -12.01
C ASN A 69 -20.03 -1.15 -12.23
N GLU A 70 -19.32 -1.10 -13.35
CA GLU A 70 -18.19 -1.99 -13.64
C GLU A 70 -17.10 -1.88 -12.58
N VAL A 71 -16.57 -0.67 -12.34
CA VAL A 71 -15.51 -0.48 -11.33
C VAL A 71 -15.98 -0.81 -9.91
N ARG A 72 -17.27 -0.60 -9.60
CA ARG A 72 -17.86 -1.04 -8.32
C ARG A 72 -17.82 -2.56 -8.19
N GLN A 73 -18.14 -3.31 -9.24
CA GLN A 73 -18.06 -4.77 -9.21
C GLN A 73 -16.63 -5.25 -9.06
N GLU A 74 -15.67 -4.61 -9.72
CA GLU A 74 -14.24 -4.93 -9.56
C GLU A 74 -13.75 -4.74 -8.11
N GLU A 75 -14.18 -3.66 -7.45
CA GLU A 75 -13.86 -3.46 -6.03
C GLU A 75 -14.47 -4.56 -5.13
N LEU A 76 -15.71 -4.97 -5.40
CA LEU A 76 -16.34 -6.08 -4.67
C LEU A 76 -15.60 -7.41 -4.88
N GLN A 77 -15.15 -7.69 -6.10
CA GLN A 77 -14.33 -8.87 -6.41
C GLN A 77 -12.98 -8.82 -5.69
N ARG A 78 -12.34 -7.65 -5.66
CA ARG A 78 -11.09 -7.43 -4.92
C ARG A 78 -11.27 -7.64 -3.42
N ALA A 79 -12.35 -7.12 -2.86
CA ALA A 79 -12.72 -7.32 -1.47
C ALA A 79 -12.94 -8.81 -1.15
N ASP A 80 -13.69 -9.54 -1.97
CA ASP A 80 -13.92 -10.97 -1.73
C ASP A 80 -12.62 -11.77 -1.77
N ARG A 81 -11.75 -11.50 -2.75
CA ARG A 81 -10.43 -12.16 -2.84
C ARG A 81 -9.56 -11.86 -1.63
N ALA A 82 -9.51 -10.61 -1.16
CA ALA A 82 -8.77 -10.24 0.04
C ALA A 82 -9.30 -10.96 1.29
N ARG A 83 -10.63 -11.04 1.42
CA ARG A 83 -11.31 -11.77 2.51
C ARG A 83 -10.98 -13.26 2.50
N GLN A 84 -11.02 -13.92 1.34
CA GLN A 84 -10.66 -15.33 1.19
C GLN A 84 -9.21 -15.58 1.61
N LEU A 85 -8.29 -14.74 1.15
CA LEU A 85 -6.86 -14.81 1.49
C LEU A 85 -6.60 -14.61 2.99
N LEU A 86 -7.34 -13.71 3.66
CA LEU A 86 -7.29 -13.54 5.11
C LEU A 86 -7.82 -14.78 5.84
N GLY A 87 -8.98 -15.31 5.43
CA GLY A 87 -9.58 -16.49 6.05
C GLY A 87 -8.66 -17.72 6.01
N GLN A 88 -7.98 -17.94 4.89
CA GLN A 88 -6.98 -19.01 4.74
C GLN A 88 -5.81 -18.85 5.72
N ARG A 89 -5.29 -17.62 5.89
CA ARG A 89 -4.16 -17.34 6.78
C ARG A 89 -4.53 -17.49 8.25
N LEU A 90 -5.67 -16.94 8.66
CA LEU A 90 -6.15 -17.04 10.05
C LEU A 90 -6.43 -18.50 10.45
N THR A 91 -6.92 -19.31 9.52
CA THR A 91 -7.13 -20.75 9.75
C THR A 91 -5.79 -21.51 9.81
N SER A 92 -4.83 -21.17 8.96
CA SER A 92 -3.51 -21.81 8.91
C SER A 92 -2.60 -21.43 10.09
N GLY A 93 -2.65 -20.17 10.53
CA GLY A 93 -1.91 -19.69 11.71
C GLY A 93 -2.35 -20.37 13.00
N ARG A 94 -3.62 -20.81 13.09
CA ARG A 94 -4.14 -21.59 14.21
C ARG A 94 -3.55 -23.00 14.31
N GLN A 95 -3.14 -23.61 13.19
CA GLN A 95 -2.55 -24.95 13.18
C GLN A 95 -1.07 -24.97 13.60
N GLN A 96 -0.33 -23.87 13.39
CA GLN A 96 1.10 -23.81 13.76
C GLN A 96 1.37 -23.56 15.25
N GLN A 97 0.36 -23.19 16.07
CA GLN A 97 0.53 -22.98 17.52
C GLN A 97 0.22 -24.23 18.38
N GLY A 98 -0.14 -25.38 17.77
CA GLY A 98 -0.48 -26.61 18.48
C GLY A 98 0.65 -27.65 18.64
N GLY A 99 1.87 -27.38 18.17
CA GLY A 99 2.88 -28.44 17.93
C GLY A 99 4.06 -28.55 18.89
N THR A 100 4.25 -27.67 19.88
CA THR A 100 5.53 -27.60 20.64
C THR A 100 5.40 -27.59 22.16
N ARG A 101 4.38 -28.25 22.73
CA ARG A 101 4.32 -28.48 24.18
C ARG A 101 3.93 -29.92 24.52
N GLY A 102 4.92 -30.80 24.49
CA GLY A 102 4.82 -32.11 25.13
C GLY A 102 5.73 -33.14 24.49
N SER A 103 7.01 -33.14 24.88
CA SER A 103 7.86 -34.34 25.04
C SER A 103 9.30 -33.91 25.33
N ALA A 104 9.70 -34.05 26.60
CA ALA A 104 11.02 -34.48 27.09
C ALA A 104 11.10 -34.16 28.59
#